data_AF-A0A503XCF0-F1
#
_entry.id   AF-A0A503XCF0-F1
#
_cell.length_a   1.000
_cell.length_b   1.000
_cell.length_c   1.000
_cell.angle_alpha   90.00
_cell.angle_beta   90.00
_cell.angle_gamma   90.00
#
_symmetry.space_group_name_H-M   'P 1'
#
loop_
_entity.id
_entity.type
_entity.pdbx_description
1 polymer ?
#
loop_
_entity_poly.entity_id
_entity_poly.type
_entity_poly.pdbx_seq_one_letter_code
_entity_poly.pdbx_strand_id
1 'polypeptide(L)' 'MSRSSDDTMDPRAGMAMDQEIASLLIAIEQEKVPDRLTRLAIELQNALVAKRRRDVKN' A
#
# COMPACT_ATOMS: atom_id res chain seq x y z
N MET A 1 27.25 3.82 -20.93
CA MET A 1 27.71 4.31 -19.61
C MET A 1 26.61 4.02 -18.60
N SER A 2 26.99 3.47 -17.46
CA SER A 2 26.18 2.71 -16.51
C SER A 2 25.05 3.52 -15.87
N ARG A 3 23.83 2.98 -15.92
CA ARG A 3 22.70 3.42 -15.10
C ARG A 3 22.88 2.85 -13.69
N SER A 4 23.58 3.58 -12.83
CA SER A 4 23.52 3.34 -11.39
C SER A 4 22.45 4.29 -10.85
N SER A 5 21.18 3.89 -10.99
CA SER A 5 20.14 4.39 -10.11
C SER A 5 20.36 3.68 -8.78
N ASP A 6 21.18 4.29 -7.95
CA ASP A 6 21.22 4.06 -6.52
C ASP A 6 19.92 4.62 -5.92
N ASP A 7 18.78 4.00 -6.26
CA ASP A 7 17.51 4.21 -5.58
C ASP A 7 17.42 3.10 -4.55
N THR A 8 18.18 3.26 -3.46
CA THR A 8 18.06 2.43 -2.27
C THR A 8 16.64 2.61 -1.72
N MET A 9 15.70 1.82 -2.23
CA MET A 9 14.37 1.66 -1.68
C MET A 9 14.54 1.31 -0.20
N ASP A 10 14.22 2.27 0.67
CA ASP A 10 14.30 2.08 2.10
C ASP A 10 13.40 0.90 2.50
N PRO A 11 13.96 -0.20 3.03
CA PRO A 11 13.16 -1.35 3.49
C PRO A 11 12.06 -0.93 4.47
N ARG A 12 12.27 0.16 5.22
CA ARG A 12 11.29 0.73 6.14
C ARG A 12 10.06 1.28 5.43
N ALA A 13 10.21 1.80 4.21
CA ALA A 13 9.10 2.31 3.42
C ALA A 13 8.21 1.19 2.86
N GLY A 14 8.79 0.02 2.57
CA GLY A 14 8.03 -1.19 2.22
C GLY A 14 7.23 -1.71 3.42
N MET A 15 7.88 -1.85 4.58
CA MET A 15 7.24 -2.29 5.82
C MET A 15 6.12 -1.35 6.28
N ALA A 16 6.30 -0.02 6.16
CA ALA A 16 5.28 0.95 6.50
C ALA A 16 4.01 0.78 5.65
N MET A 17 4.17 0.45 4.36
CA MET A 17 3.03 0.23 3.47
C MET A 17 2.32 -1.10 3.75
N ASP A 18 3.07 -2.14 4.10
CA ASP A 18 2.48 -3.42 4.51
C ASP A 18 1.65 -3.28 5.79
N GLN A 19 2.13 -2.47 6.74
CA GLN A 19 1.39 -2.13 7.95
C GLN A 19 0.10 -1.34 7.65
N GLU A 20 0.16 -0.41 6.72
CA GLU A 20 -1.01 0.37 6.28
C GLU A 20 -2.07 -0.54 5.64
N ILE A 21 -1.66 -1.43 4.74
CA ILE A 21 -2.55 -2.43 4.11
C ILE A 21 -3.19 -3.34 5.17
N ALA A 22 -2.40 -3.87 6.12
CA ALA A 22 -2.93 -4.72 7.19
C ALA A 22 -3.96 -3.98 8.07
N SER A 23 -3.70 -2.71 8.38
CA SER A 23 -4.62 -1.87 9.16
C SER A 23 -5.94 -1.63 8.43
N LEU A 24 -5.88 -1.37 7.12
CA LEU A 24 -7.08 -1.20 6.28
C LEU A 24 -7.89 -2.49 6.18
N LEU A 25 -7.24 -3.65 6.05
CA LEU A 25 -7.92 -4.94 6.02
C LEU A 25 -8.67 -5.23 7.33
N ILE A 26 -8.05 -4.95 8.48
CA ILE A 26 -8.70 -5.11 9.79
C ILE A 26 -9.91 -4.15 9.90
N ALA A 27 -9.76 -2.90 9.46
CA ALA A 27 -10.84 -1.93 9.48
C ALA A 27 -12.03 -2.35 8.60
N ILE A 28 -11.76 -2.92 7.42
CA ILE A 28 -12.77 -3.45 6.50
C ILE A 28 -13.53 -4.61 7.13
N GLU A 29 -12.82 -5.57 7.75
CA GLU A 29 -13.45 -6.74 8.37
C GLU A 29 -14.43 -6.36 9.50
N GLN A 30 -14.13 -5.29 10.22
CA GLN A 30 -14.96 -4.81 11.35
C GLN A 30 -16.05 -3.82 10.92
N GLU A 31 -16.02 -3.30 9.70
CA GLU A 31 -16.92 -2.25 9.25
C GLU A 31 -18.31 -2.80 8.89
N LYS A 32 -19.36 -2.09 9.34
CA LYS A 32 -20.77 -2.45 9.12
C LYS A 32 -21.55 -1.38 8.35
N VAL A 33 -20.99 -0.18 8.23
CA VAL A 33 -21.58 0.95 7.51
C VAL A 33 -21.15 0.88 6.04
N PRO A 34 -22.08 0.67 5.09
CA PRO A 34 -21.75 0.49 3.67
C PRO A 34 -20.93 1.64 3.06
N ASP A 35 -21.27 2.88 3.41
CA ASP A 35 -20.57 4.07 2.91
C ASP A 35 -19.11 4.11 3.39
N ARG A 36 -18.88 3.74 4.66
CA ARG A 36 -17.53 3.69 5.24
C ARG A 36 -16.75 2.51 4.68
N LEU A 37 -17.40 1.36 4.47
CA LEU A 37 -16.81 0.19 3.81
C LEU A 37 -16.33 0.51 2.40
N THR A 38 -17.15 1.26 1.64
CA THR A 38 -16.79 1.70 0.28
C THR A 38 -15.56 2.59 0.28
N ARG A 39 -15.46 3.53 1.24
CA ARG A 39 -14.27 4.39 1.40
C ARG A 39 -13.03 3.58 1.74
N LEU A 40 -13.13 2.65 2.70
CA LEU A 40 -12.01 1.79 3.10
C LEU A 40 -11.53 0.90 1.93
N ALA A 41 -12.46 0.40 1.09
CA ALA A 41 -12.11 -0.37 -0.10
C ALA A 41 -11.33 0.46 -1.14
N ILE A 42 -11.68 1.74 -1.32
CA ILE A 42 -10.95 2.68 -2.18
C ILE A 42 -9.54 2.94 -1.62
N GLU A 43 -9.44 3.19 -0.32
CA GLU A 43 -8.15 3.39 0.36
C GLU A 43 -7.23 2.16 0.21
N LEU A 44 -7.78 0.95 0.42
CA LEU A 44 -7.05 -0.30 0.22
C LEU A 44 -6.59 -0.46 -1.24
N GLN A 45 -7.45 -0.17 -2.22
CA GLN A 45 -7.08 -0.23 -3.64
C GLN A 45 -5.91 0.71 -3.94
N ASN A 46 -5.95 1.95 -3.43
CA ASN A 46 -4.89 2.93 -3.64
C ASN A 46 -3.55 2.45 -3.04
N ALA A 47 -3.58 1.91 -1.82
CA ALA A 47 -2.41 1.37 -1.16
C ALA A 47 -1.80 0.20 -1.96
N LEU A 48 -2.62 -0.74 -2.45
CA LEU A 48 -2.17 -1.86 -3.27
C LEU A 48 -1.59 -1.43 -4.63
N VAL A 49 -2.19 -0.43 -5.28
CA VAL A 49 -1.67 0.13 -6.54
C VAL A 49 -0.32 0.79 -6.30
N ALA A 50 -0.19 1.56 -5.22
CA ALA A 50 1.05 2.21 -4.88
C ALA A 50 2.15 1.22 -4.47
N LYS A 51 1.81 0.10 -3.83
CA LYS A 51 2.74 -1.02 -3.60
C LYS A 51 3.23 -1.62 -4.92
N ARG A 52 2.31 -1.99 -5.81
CA ARG A 52 2.63 -2.54 -7.14
C ARG A 52 3.55 -1.61 -7.95
N ARG A 53 3.31 -0.31 -7.91
CA ARG A 53 4.15 0.68 -8.62
C ARG A 53 5.59 0.72 -8.10
N ARG A 54 5.82 0.38 -6.83
CA ARG A 54 7.17 0.25 -6.26
C ARG A 54 7.80 -1.08 -6.67
N ASP A 55 7.04 -2.17 -6.60
CA ASP A 55 7.53 -3.50 -6.99
C ASP A 55 7.91 -3.58 -8.48
N VAL A 56 7.19 -2.89 -9.37
CA VAL A 56 7.48 -2.85 -10.82
C VAL A 56 8.65 -1.92 -11.16
N LYS A 57 9.05 -1.03 -10.25
CA LYS A 57 10.24 -0.19 -10.41
C LYS A 57 11.53 -0.90 -9.96
N ASN A 58 11.42 -2.08 -9.33
CA ASN A 58 12.55 -2.96 -9.00
C ASN A 58 12.98 -3.83 -10.19
#